data_AF-A0A7K7KE11-F1
#
_entry.id   AF-A0A7K7KE11-F1
#
_cell.length_a   1.000
_cell.length_b   1.000
_cell.length_c   1.000
_cell.angle_alpha   90.00
_cell.angle_beta   90.00
_cell.angle_gamma   90.00
#
_symmetry.space_group_name_H-M   'P 1'
#
loop_
_entity.id
_entity.type
_entity.pdbx_description
1 polymer ?
#
loop_
_entity_poly.entity_id
_entity_poly.type
_entity_poly.pdbx_seq_one_letter_code
_entity_poly.pdbx_strand_id
1 'polypeptide(L)' 'MKILFLLFPLILLFVQGATGSELRCKQRRGYCSFGRCVPPARPIGRCTGQTICCRG' A
#
# COMPACT_ATOMS: atom_id res chain seq x y z
N MET A 1 16.92 -26.66 10.43
CA MET A 1 16.16 -25.56 11.07
C MET A 1 16.99 -24.28 11.02
N LYS A 2 16.74 -23.40 10.03
CA LYS A 2 17.46 -22.11 9.81
C LYS A 2 16.74 -21.20 8.80
N ILE A 3 15.92 -21.79 7.92
CA ILE A 3 15.16 -21.10 6.87
C ILE A 3 14.14 -20.10 7.43
N LEU A 4 13.53 -20.39 8.59
CA LEU A 4 12.54 -19.50 9.21
C LEU A 4 13.13 -18.10 9.53
N PHE A 5 14.40 -18.05 9.92
CA PHE A 5 15.10 -16.80 10.24
C PHE A 5 15.44 -15.95 9.00
N LEU A 6 15.53 -16.56 7.82
CA LEU A 6 15.77 -15.85 6.56
C LEU A 6 14.48 -15.32 5.92
N LEU A 7 13.35 -15.99 6.15
CA LEU A 7 12.04 -15.55 5.69
C LEU A 7 11.57 -14.27 6.41
N PHE A 8 11.84 -14.17 7.71
CA PHE A 8 11.43 -13.03 8.54
C PHE A 8 11.92 -11.65 8.02
N PRO A 9 13.22 -11.43 7.73
CA PRO A 9 13.70 -10.15 7.21
C PRO A 9 13.16 -9.84 5.80
N LEU A 10 12.97 -10.87 4.97
CA LEU A 10 12.39 -10.73 3.63
C LEU A 10 10.94 -10.22 3.70
N ILE A 11 10.14 -10.75 4.62
CA ILE A 11 8.76 -10.30 4.85
C ILE A 11 8.75 -8.85 5.36
N LEU A 12 9.65 -8.48 6.29
CA LEU A 12 9.75 -7.11 6.79
C LEU A 12 10.16 -6.10 5.72
N LEU A 13 11.09 -6.47 4.82
CA LEU A 13 11.46 -5.64 3.66
C LEU A 13 10.29 -5.45 2.71
N PHE A 14 9.50 -6.50 2.47
CA PHE A 14 8.32 -6.43 1.62
C PHE A 14 7.23 -5.51 2.19
N VAL A 15 7.03 -5.53 3.51
CA VAL A 15 6.09 -4.64 4.21
C VAL A 15 6.54 -3.17 4.12
N GLN A 16 7.84 -2.88 4.20
CA GLN A 16 8.36 -1.51 4.05
C GLN A 16 8.11 -0.92 2.65
N GLY A 17 8.23 -1.74 1.60
CA GLY A 17 7.90 -1.34 0.22
C GLY A 17 6.43 -0.99 0.04
N ALA A 18 5.53 -1.67 0.77
CA ALA A 18 4.10 -1.39 0.79
C ALA A 18 3.76 -0.09 1.57
N THR A 19 4.47 0.18 2.66
CA THR A 19 4.23 1.37 3.50
C THR A 19 4.55 2.69 2.77
N GLY A 20 5.61 2.75 1.95
CA GLY A 20 6.04 4.01 1.32
C GLY A 20 4.98 4.64 0.41
N SER A 21 4.27 3.82 -0.35
CA SER A 21 3.17 4.23 -1.23
C SER A 21 1.90 4.59 -0.48
N GLU A 22 1.58 3.87 0.61
CA GLU A 22 0.46 4.21 1.48
C GLU A 22 0.69 5.55 2.18
N LEU A 23 1.89 5.78 2.70
CA LEU A 23 2.27 7.03 3.34
C LEU A 23 2.11 8.21 2.38
N ARG A 24 2.53 8.04 1.12
CA ARG A 24 2.38 9.05 0.06
C ARG A 24 0.91 9.32 -0.28
N CYS A 25 0.06 8.29 -0.25
CA CYS A 25 -1.39 8.44 -0.42
C CYS A 25 -2.01 9.24 0.74
N LYS A 26 -1.66 8.88 1.99
CA LYS A 26 -2.09 9.61 3.19
C LYS A 26 -1.61 11.06 3.21
N GLN A 27 -0.37 11.34 2.80
CA GLN A 27 0.16 12.71 2.69
C GLN A 27 -0.66 13.57 1.71
N ARG A 28 -1.24 12.96 0.67
CA ARG A 28 -2.15 13.64 -0.27
C ARG A 28 -3.59 13.75 0.25
N ARG A 29 -3.84 13.46 1.53
CA ARG A 29 -5.17 13.33 2.15
C ARG A 29 -6.06 12.29 1.42
N GLY A 30 -5.44 11.28 0.84
CA GLY A 30 -6.12 10.14 0.22
C GLY A 30 -6.14 8.91 1.12
N TYR A 31 -6.84 7.87 0.66
CA TYR A 31 -6.89 6.55 1.31
C TYR A 31 -6.66 5.44 0.28
N CYS A 32 -6.17 4.29 0.73
CA CYS A 32 -5.96 3.14 -0.12
C CYS A 32 -7.23 2.27 -0.15
N SER A 33 -7.70 1.90 -1.35
CA SER A 33 -8.84 1.02 -1.55
C SER A 33 -8.50 -0.11 -2.51
N PHE A 34 -9.05 -1.30 -2.30
CA PHE A 34 -8.83 -2.45 -3.19
C PHE A 34 -9.67 -2.31 -4.47
N GLY A 35 -9.03 -2.39 -5.63
CA GLY A 35 -9.70 -2.42 -6.93
C GLY A 35 -10.24 -1.08 -7.44
N ARG A 36 -11.21 -0.46 -6.74
CA ARG A 36 -11.89 0.76 -7.20
C ARG A 36 -12.18 1.76 -6.08
N CYS A 37 -12.26 3.04 -6.42
CA CYS A 37 -12.63 4.10 -5.49
C CYS A 37 -14.14 4.17 -5.36
N VAL A 38 -14.62 4.40 -4.14
CA VAL A 38 -16.05 4.64 -3.89
C VAL A 38 -16.37 6.08 -4.28
N PRO A 39 -17.31 6.32 -5.22
CA PRO A 39 -17.75 7.68 -5.54
C PRO A 39 -18.22 8.42 -4.27
N PRO A 40 -17.90 9.71 -4.08
CA PRO A 40 -17.34 10.68 -5.05
C PRO A 40 -15.80 10.66 -5.20
N ALA A 41 -15.10 9.75 -4.51
CA ALA A 41 -13.64 9.72 -4.56
C ALA A 41 -13.11 9.29 -5.94
N ARG A 42 -12.06 9.97 -6.40
CA ARG A 42 -11.37 9.70 -7.66
C ARG A 42 -10.05 8.97 -7.42
N PRO A 43 -9.63 8.08 -8.34
CA PRO A 43 -8.31 7.46 -8.29
C PRO A 43 -7.24 8.50 -8.61
N ILE A 44 -6.32 8.73 -7.67
CA ILE A 44 -5.20 9.67 -7.81
C ILE A 44 -3.83 8.97 -7.94
N GLY A 45 -3.80 7.65 -7.77
CA GLY A 45 -2.58 6.86 -7.87
C GLY A 45 -2.78 5.43 -7.40
N ARG A 46 -1.68 4.75 -7.07
CA ARG A 46 -1.68 3.41 -6.47
C ARG A 46 -1.02 3.42 -5.10
N CYS A 47 -1.52 2.59 -4.21
CA CYS A 47 -0.85 2.28 -2.97
C CYS A 47 0.04 1.07 -3.20
N THR A 48 -0.47 -0.16 -3.13
CA THR A 48 0.36 -1.37 -3.16
C THR A 48 -0.26 -2.39 -4.08
N GLY A 49 0.49 -2.94 -5.05
CA GLY A 49 0.04 -4.04 -5.93
C GLY A 49 -1.38 -3.88 -6.52
N GLN A 50 -2.39 -4.31 -5.76
CA GLN A 50 -3.82 -4.32 -6.08
C GLN A 50 -4.65 -3.19 -5.44
N THR A 51 -4.08 -2.36 -4.57
CA THR A 51 -4.74 -1.21 -3.95
C THR A 51 -4.45 0.08 -4.69
N ILE A 52 -5.49 0.88 -4.88
CA ILE A 52 -5.43 2.19 -5.52
C ILE A 52 -5.56 3.30 -4.47
N CYS A 53 -4.90 4.42 -4.73
CA CYS A 53 -5.01 5.61 -3.89
C CYS A 53 -6.20 6.45 -4.37
N CYS A 54 -7.17 6.66 -3.49
CA CYS A 54 -8.42 7.37 -3.73
C CYS A 54 -8.46 8.68 -2.96
N ARG A 55 -9.02 9.72 -3.57
CA ARG A 55 -9.22 11.03 -2.93
C ARG A 55 -10.54 11.66 -3.37
N GLY A 56 -11.32 12.10 -2.39
CA GLY A 56 -12.53 12.90 -2.57
C GLY A 56 -12.24 14.35 -2.90
#